data_AF-A0A7C1JL08-F1
#
_entry.id   AF-A0A7C1JL08-F1
#
_cell.length_a   1.000
_cell.length_b   1.000
_cell.length_c   1.000
_cell.angle_alpha   90.00
_cell.angle_beta   90.00
_cell.angle_gamma   90.00
#
_symmetry.space_group_name_H-M   'P 1'
#
loop_
_entity.id
_entity.type
_entity.pdbx_description
1 polymer ?
#
loop_
_entity_poly.entity_id
_entity_poly.type
_entity_poly.pdbx_seq_one_letter_code
_entity_poly.pdbx_strand_id
1 'polypeptide(L)' 'GLIMEFSTRGPKEEAERIVRRMVEEGMALRRRTIKEIKSCAAECKVSRIGAAFAAVIFGP' A
#
# COMPACT_ATOMS: atom_id res chain seq x y z
N GLY A 1 -10.83 -10.15 1.44
CA GLY A 1 -9.55 -9.52 1.08
C GLY A 1 -9.01 -8.76 2.27
N LEU A 2 -7.79 -8.25 2.17
CA LEU A 2 -7.19 -7.38 3.17
C LEU A 2 -6.63 -6.16 2.43
N ILE A 3 -7.04 -4.97 2.85
CA ILE A 3 -6.52 -3.70 2.34
C ILE A 3 -5.58 -3.16 3.40
N MET A 4 -4.39 -2.75 2.97
CA MET A 4 -3.41 -2.07 3.79
C MET A 4 -3.03 -0.77 3.10
N GLU A 5 -2.70 0.24 3.89
CA GLU A 5 -2.13 1.50 3.43
C GLU A 5 -0.78 1.72 4.11
N PHE A 6 0.10 2.44 3.44
CA PHE A 6 1.36 2.87 3.99
C PHE A 6 1.79 4.17 3.33
N SER A 7 2.29 5.12 4.13
CA SER A 7 2.86 6.37 3.66
C SER A 7 4.19 6.65 4.32
N THR A 8 5.15 7.14 3.54
CA THR A 8 6.49 7.45 4.02
C THR A 8 7.13 8.56 3.20
N ARG A 9 8.22 9.13 3.73
CA ARG A 9 9.18 9.90 2.95
C ARG A 9 10.15 8.90 2.33
N GLY A 10 10.13 8.77 1.00
CA GLY A 10 10.99 7.84 0.30
C GLY A 10 10.46 7.51 -1.10
N PRO A 11 11.19 6.66 -1.82
CA PRO A 11 10.78 6.21 -3.15
C PRO A 11 9.51 5.37 -3.10
N LYS A 12 8.65 5.47 -4.11
CA LYS A 12 7.40 4.68 -4.17
C LYS A 12 7.65 3.17 -4.08
N GLU A 13 8.77 2.68 -4.60
CA GLU A 13 9.11 1.24 -4.64
C GLU A 13 9.30 0.68 -3.22
N GLU A 14 9.83 1.48 -2.31
CA GLU A 14 9.97 1.10 -0.90
C GLU A 14 8.62 1.09 -0.20
N ALA A 15 7.80 2.13 -0.42
CA ALA A 15 6.45 2.18 0.14
C ALA A 15 5.60 0.98 -0.33
N GLU A 16 5.68 0.65 -1.62
CA GLU A 16 4.96 -0.48 -2.21
C GLU A 16 5.47 -1.83 -1.67
N ARG A 17 6.78 -2.01 -1.51
CA ARG A 17 7.35 -3.22 -0.90
C ARG A 17 6.86 -3.42 0.53
N ILE A 18 6.83 -2.35 1.33
CA ILE A 18 6.39 -2.40 2.74
C ILE A 18 4.90 -2.72 2.85
N VAL A 19 4.03 -2.02 2.10
CA VAL A 19 2.58 -2.26 2.19
C VAL A 19 2.20 -3.68 1.72
N ARG A 20 2.92 -4.24 0.74
CA ARG A 20 2.72 -5.64 0.30
C ARG A 20 3.06 -6.63 1.41
N ARG A 21 4.17 -6.41 2.13
CA ARG A 21 4.55 -7.23 3.30
C ARG A 21 3.51 -7.12 4.42
N MET A 22 2.94 -5.94 4.65
CA MET A 22 1.85 -5.76 5.63
C MET A 22 0.63 -6.63 5.30
N VAL A 23 0.29 -6.78 4.01
CA VAL A 23 -0.78 -7.69 3.57
C VAL A 23 -0.42 -9.14 3.86
N GLU A 24 0.82 -9.55 3.59
CA GLU A 24 1.31 -10.92 3.87
C GLU A 24 1.20 -11.26 5.36
N GLU A 25 1.73 -10.40 6.23
CA GLU A 25 1.69 -10.55 7.68
C GLU A 25 0.24 -10.55 8.19
N GLY A 26 -0.59 -9.63 7.69
CA GLY A 26 -2.00 -9.55 8.06
C GLY A 26 -2.82 -10.78 7.64
N MET A 27 -2.51 -11.39 6.50
CA MET A 27 -3.16 -12.64 6.05
C MET A 27 -2.68 -13.85 6.86
N ALA A 28 -1.39 -13.89 7.20
CA ALA A 28 -0.80 -14.92 8.06
C ALA A 28 -1.45 -14.92 9.46
N LEU A 29 -1.61 -13.74 10.08
CA LEU A 29 -2.32 -13.59 11.36
C LEU A 29 -3.77 -14.10 11.31
N ARG A 30 -4.42 -13.99 10.14
CA ARG A 30 -5.79 -14.47 9.90
C ARG A 30 -5.86 -15.93 9.49
N ARG A 31 -4.73 -16.62 9.34
CA ARG A 31 -4.63 -18.00 8.83
C ARG A 31 -5.34 -18.17 7.49
N ARG A 32 -5.20 -17.20 6.58
CA ARG A 32 -5.80 -17.21 5.24
C ARG A 32 -4.71 -17.29 4.17
N THR A 33 -4.95 -18.09 3.13
CA THR A 33 -4.09 -18.14 1.94
C THR A 33 -4.30 -16.90 1.07
N ILE A 34 -3.23 -16.46 0.40
CA ILE A 34 -3.25 -15.32 -0.52
C ILE A 34 -3.38 -15.86 -1.95
N LYS A 35 -4.42 -15.42 -2.66
CA LYS A 35 -4.58 -15.72 -4.09
C LYS A 35 -3.73 -14.80 -4.95
N GLU A 36 -3.78 -13.50 -4.68
CA GLU A 36 -3.04 -12.46 -5.38
C GLU A 36 -2.89 -11.24 -4.47
N ILE A 37 -1.85 -10.42 -4.73
CA ILE A 37 -1.67 -9.11 -4.11
C ILE A 37 -1.60 -8.07 -5.21
N LYS A 38 -2.62 -7.21 -5.28
CA LYS A 38 -2.63 -6.01 -6.12
C LYS A 38 -2.23 -4.80 -5.27
N SER A 39 -1.40 -3.94 -5.81
CA SER A 39 -0.90 -2.73 -5.14
C SER A 39 -0.76 -1.59 -6.14
N CYS A 40 -0.80 -0.36 -5.62
CA CYS A 40 -0.44 0.85 -6.34
C CYS A 40 0.27 1.78 -5.37
N ALA A 41 1.20 2.58 -5.89
CA ALA A 41 1.92 3.57 -5.11
C ALA A 41 2.15 4.84 -5.93
N ALA A 42 2.14 5.97 -5.22
CA ALA A 42 2.42 7.27 -5.77
C ALA A 42 3.56 7.92 -4.99
N GLU A 43 4.44 8.63 -5.70
CA GLU A 43 5.49 9.46 -5.12
C GLU A 43 5.27 10.90 -5.54
N CYS A 44 5.47 11.84 -4.61
CA CYS A 44 5.37 13.27 -4.87
C CYS A 44 6.72 13.93 -4.51
N LYS A 45 7.43 14.45 -5.52
CA LYS A 45 8.56 15.34 -5.31
C LYS A 45 8.04 16.73 -4.96
N VAL A 46 8.05 17.07 -3.67
CA VAL A 46 7.48 18.32 -3.17
C VAL A 46 8.37 19.51 -3.57
N SER A 47 7.79 20.49 -4.28
CA SER A 47 8.47 21.75 -4.63
C SER A 47 8.24 22.87 -3.60
N ARG A 48 7.03 22.97 -3.04
CA ARG A 48 6.68 23.93 -1.96
C ARG A 48 5.73 23.31 -0.93
N ILE A 49 4.56 22.83 -1.38
CA ILE A 49 3.59 22.08 -0.59
C ILE A 49 3.02 20.99 -1.50
N GLY A 50 3.00 19.75 -1.03
CA GLY A 50 2.52 18.61 -1.81
C GLY A 50 2.19 17.41 -0.94
N ALA A 51 1.38 16.50 -1.47
CA ALA A 51 0.95 15.28 -0.82
C ALA A 51 0.92 14.13 -1.84
N ALA A 52 1.29 12.94 -1.40
CA ALA A 52 1.06 11.69 -2.12
C ALA A 52 -0.13 10.98 -1.45
N PHE A 53 -0.99 10.37 -2.27
CA PHE A 53 -2.20 9.68 -1.81
C PHE A 53 -2.40 8.39 -2.60
N ALA A 54 -2.74 7.32 -1.90
CA ALA A 54 -3.13 6.04 -2.47
C ALA A 54 -4.35 5.51 -1.70
N ALA A 55 -5.34 4.99 -2.41
CA ALA A 55 -6.56 4.47 -1.83
C ALA A 55 -7.16 3.36 -2.68
N VAL A 56 -7.98 2.52 -2.03
CA VAL A 56 -8.87 1.57 -2.69
C VAL A 56 -10.29 2.12 -2.57
N ILE A 57 -10.95 2.31 -3.70
CA ILE A 57 -12.33 2.80 -3.75
C ILE A 57 -13.24 1.60 -4.00
N PHE A 58 -14.27 1.45 -3.16
CA PHE A 58 -15.36 0.52 -3.42
C PHE A 58 -16.47 1.24 -4.16
N GLY A 59 -16.78 0.77 -5.37
CA GLY A 59 -17.95 1.20 -6.13
C GLY A 59 -19.09 0.17 -6.04
N PRO A 60 -20.33 0.58 -6.38
CA PRO A 60 -21.44 -0.35 -6.58
C PRO A 60 -21.19 -1.33 -7.74
#